data_AF-A0A6I9X5S7-F1
#
_entry.id   AF-A0A6I9X5S7-F1
#
_cell.length_a   1.000
_cell.length_b   1.000
_cell.length_c   1.000
_cell.angle_alpha   90.00
_cell.angle_beta   90.00
_cell.angle_gamma   90.00
#
_symmetry.space_group_name_H-M   'P 1'
#
loop_
_entity.id
_entity.type
_entity.pdbx_description
1 polymer ?
#
loop_
_entity_poly.entity_id
_entity_poly.type
_entity_poly.pdbx_seq_one_letter_code
_entity_poly.pdbx_strand_id
1 'polypeptide(L)'
;MSNGNTGPNLRMRHQMTFSVAEFLKGLPSHDENNFANFHTDNGNRTCVKRPSVYLPTKDYPSEQIIVTEKTTILLRYLHQQWDKKVKSSKKAVRMYSYRINRNYNKFSI
;
A
#
# COMPACT_ATOMS: atom_id res chain seq x y z
N MET A 1 -13.43 -22.37 72.31
CA MET A 1 -13.12 -23.18 71.12
C MET A 1 -13.21 -22.27 69.90
N SER A 2 -12.22 -22.42 69.03
CA SER A 2 -12.00 -21.71 67.76
C SER A 2 -13.26 -21.54 66.91
N ASN A 3 -13.37 -20.42 66.19
CA ASN A 3 -13.25 -20.43 64.71
C ASN A 3 -13.35 -19.02 64.16
N GLY A 4 -12.20 -18.48 63.78
CA GLY A 4 -12.11 -17.32 62.92
C GLY A 4 -12.72 -17.63 61.56
N ASN A 5 -13.62 -16.78 61.10
CA ASN A 5 -14.05 -16.77 59.71
C ASN A 5 -13.55 -15.47 59.08
N THR A 6 -12.33 -15.53 58.56
CA THR A 6 -11.76 -14.49 57.71
C THR A 6 -12.61 -14.41 56.44
N GLY A 7 -13.44 -13.37 56.35
CA GLY A 7 -14.17 -13.05 55.12
C GLY A 7 -13.20 -12.91 53.93
N PRO A 8 -13.65 -13.19 52.70
CA PRO A 8 -12.79 -13.19 51.54
C PRO A 8 -12.12 -11.83 51.36
N ASN A 9 -10.80 -11.89 51.30
CA ASN A 9 -9.87 -10.82 51.03
C ASN A 9 -10.32 -10.02 49.79
N LEU A 10 -10.72 -8.75 49.98
CA LEU A 10 -11.16 -7.85 48.91
C LEU A 10 -9.97 -7.34 48.06
N ARG A 11 -9.05 -8.22 47.69
CA ARG A 11 -8.12 -7.92 46.60
C ARG A 11 -8.88 -8.17 45.29
N MET A 12 -9.62 -7.15 44.88
CA MET A 12 -10.18 -7.00 43.54
C MET A 12 -9.04 -7.11 42.52
N ARG A 13 -8.69 -8.34 42.17
CA ARG A 13 -8.05 -8.66 40.92
C ARG A 13 -9.03 -8.18 39.86
N HIS A 14 -8.81 -6.97 39.36
CA HIS A 14 -9.28 -6.58 38.04
C HIS A 14 -8.62 -7.54 37.05
N GLN A 15 -9.18 -8.74 36.90
CA GLN A 15 -9.19 -9.38 35.60
C GLN A 15 -10.04 -8.43 34.76
N MET A 16 -9.36 -7.55 34.02
CA MET A 16 -9.99 -6.77 32.96
C MET A 16 -10.40 -7.77 31.89
N THR A 17 -11.53 -8.46 32.11
CA THR A 17 -12.21 -9.18 31.05
C THR A 17 -12.78 -8.11 30.13
N PHE A 18 -11.97 -7.65 29.16
CA PHE A 18 -12.44 -6.75 28.12
C PHE A 18 -13.64 -7.42 27.45
N SER A 19 -14.79 -6.77 27.51
CA SER A 19 -15.96 -7.26 26.80
C SER A 19 -15.75 -7.11 25.30
N VAL A 20 -16.38 -7.99 24.51
CA VAL A 20 -16.40 -7.85 23.05
C VAL A 20 -16.93 -6.47 22.63
N ALA A 21 -17.91 -5.92 23.35
CA ALA A 21 -18.44 -4.58 23.09
C ALA A 21 -17.38 -3.48 23.27
N GLU A 22 -16.51 -3.63 24.28
CA GLU A 22 -15.44 -2.68 24.53
C GLU A 22 -14.30 -2.79 23.50
N PHE A 23 -14.10 -3.97 22.92
CA PHE A 23 -13.21 -4.15 21.78
C PHE A 23 -13.78 -3.53 20.48
N LEU A 24 -15.10 -3.54 20.32
CA LEU A 24 -15.79 -3.01 19.13
C LEU A 24 -16.10 -1.51 19.20
N LYS A 25 -15.73 -0.81 20.28
CA LYS A 25 -15.93 0.64 20.37
C LYS A 25 -14.98 1.40 19.45
N GLY A 26 -15.43 2.55 18.92
CA GLY A 26 -14.58 3.45 18.14
C GLY A 26 -14.26 2.98 16.72
N LEU A 27 -15.16 2.23 16.07
CA LEU A 27 -15.04 1.91 14.65
C LEU A 27 -14.93 3.19 13.80
N PRO A 28 -14.18 3.16 12.68
CA PRO A 28 -14.05 4.33 11.82
C PRO A 28 -15.41 4.86 11.35
N SER A 29 -15.61 6.17 11.50
CA SER A 29 -16.75 6.90 10.95
C SER A 29 -16.23 8.05 10.10
N HIS A 30 -16.57 8.07 8.82
CA HIS A 30 -16.23 9.19 7.93
C HIS A 30 -17.16 10.39 8.17
N ASP A 31 -18.45 10.10 8.40
CA ASP A 31 -19.49 11.07 8.75
C ASP A 31 -20.54 10.32 9.58
N GLU A 32 -20.85 10.86 10.77
CA GLU A 32 -21.84 10.31 11.70
C GLU A 32 -23.27 10.29 11.14
N ASN A 33 -23.55 11.17 10.17
CA ASN A 33 -24.88 11.29 9.56
C ASN A 33 -25.17 10.22 8.50
N ASN A 34 -24.15 9.53 7.97
CA ASN A 34 -24.29 8.57 6.86
C ASN A 34 -25.35 7.48 7.10
N PHE A 35 -25.53 7.07 8.36
CA PHE A 35 -26.46 6.01 8.74
C PHE A 35 -27.45 6.40 9.84
N ALA A 36 -27.34 7.61 10.39
CA ALA A 36 -28.17 8.06 11.51
C ALA A 36 -29.68 8.06 11.21
N ASN A 37 -30.05 8.30 9.94
CA ASN A 37 -31.45 8.39 9.49
C ASN A 37 -31.89 7.18 8.64
N PHE A 38 -31.13 6.09 8.62
CA PHE A 38 -31.50 4.90 7.84
C PHE A 38 -32.72 4.20 8.47
N HIS A 39 -33.78 3.99 7.67
CA HIS A 39 -35.02 3.37 8.13
C HIS A 39 -35.48 2.26 7.17
N THR A 40 -35.78 1.09 7.71
CA THR A 40 -36.20 -0.10 6.95
C THR A 40 -37.69 -0.12 6.61
N ASP A 41 -38.52 0.62 7.36
CA ASP A 41 -39.98 0.44 7.32
C ASP A 41 -40.66 1.32 6.28
N ASN A 42 -39.88 2.05 5.46
CA ASN A 42 -40.30 2.60 4.18
C ASN A 42 -40.47 1.47 3.14
N GLY A 43 -41.40 0.55 3.45
CA GLY A 43 -42.15 -0.35 2.60
C GLY A 43 -41.49 -0.90 1.34
N ASN A 44 -41.08 -2.18 1.40
CA ASN A 44 -41.36 -3.18 0.36
C ASN A 44 -41.13 -2.78 -1.11
N ARG A 45 -40.08 -2.02 -1.41
CA ARG A 45 -39.52 -1.89 -2.76
C ARG A 45 -38.03 -2.21 -2.77
N THR A 46 -37.70 -3.38 -2.24
CA THR A 46 -36.45 -4.07 -2.63
C THR A 46 -36.42 -4.41 -4.13
N CYS A 47 -37.52 -4.15 -4.86
CA CYS A 47 -37.52 -3.82 -6.29
C CYS A 47 -36.78 -2.49 -6.57
N VAL A 48 -35.46 -2.54 -6.45
CA VAL A 48 -34.53 -2.16 -7.52
C VAL A 48 -34.95 -0.92 -8.33
N LYS A 49 -34.88 0.28 -7.74
CA LYS A 49 -34.47 1.43 -8.57
C LYS A 49 -33.03 1.15 -8.94
N ARG A 50 -32.82 0.42 -10.04
CA ARG A 50 -31.49 0.26 -10.64
C ARG A 50 -30.91 1.67 -10.69
N PRO A 51 -29.68 1.90 -10.18
CA PRO A 51 -29.02 3.18 -10.37
C PRO A 51 -29.22 3.61 -11.82
N SER A 52 -29.63 4.85 -12.03
CA SER A 52 -29.84 5.38 -13.37
C SER A 52 -28.58 5.12 -14.19
N VAL A 53 -28.74 4.55 -15.39
CA VAL A 53 -27.61 4.30 -16.28
C VAL A 53 -27.07 5.65 -16.75
N TYR A 54 -25.76 5.85 -16.62
CA TYR A 54 -25.11 7.02 -17.20
C TYR A 54 -25.09 6.88 -18.73
N LEU A 55 -25.73 7.83 -19.42
CA LEU A 55 -25.68 7.98 -20.87
C LEU A 55 -24.78 9.18 -21.19
N PRO A 56 -23.51 8.96 -21.60
CA PRO A 56 -22.64 10.05 -22.02
C PRO A 56 -23.23 10.74 -23.26
N THR A 57 -23.46 12.06 -23.18
CA THR A 57 -23.99 12.87 -24.30
C THR A 57 -22.93 13.78 -24.92
N LYS A 58 -21.75 13.85 -24.30
CA LYS A 58 -20.62 14.67 -24.72
C LYS A 58 -19.37 13.82 -24.71
N ASP A 59 -18.59 13.93 -25.77
CA ASP A 59 -17.28 13.30 -25.87
C ASP A 59 -16.23 14.22 -25.25
N TYR A 60 -15.47 13.67 -24.30
CA TYR A 60 -14.31 14.33 -23.71
C TYR A 60 -13.06 13.52 -24.04
N PRO A 61 -12.04 14.12 -24.69
CA PRO A 61 -10.82 13.40 -25.00
C PRO A 61 -10.08 13.01 -23.71
N SER A 62 -9.51 11.80 -23.69
CA SER A 62 -8.63 11.39 -22.60
C SER A 62 -7.31 12.15 -22.66
N GLU A 63 -6.83 12.65 -21.52
CA GLU A 63 -5.54 13.37 -21.44
C GLU A 63 -4.34 12.46 -21.73
N GLN A 64 -4.45 11.18 -21.37
CA GLN A 64 -3.40 10.17 -21.54
C GLN A 64 -4.00 8.88 -22.07
N ILE A 65 -3.18 8.11 -22.79
CA ILE A 65 -3.55 6.79 -23.31
C ILE A 65 -2.61 5.73 -22.75
N ILE A 66 -3.16 4.56 -22.43
CA ILE A 66 -2.37 3.41 -22.00
C ILE A 66 -1.78 2.74 -23.25
N VAL A 67 -0.46 2.63 -23.31
CA VAL A 67 0.26 2.00 -24.42
C VAL A 67 1.07 0.82 -23.92
N THR A 68 1.02 -0.28 -24.67
CA THR A 68 1.86 -1.46 -24.42
C THR A 68 3.17 -1.36 -25.19
N GLU A 69 4.25 -1.86 -24.58
CA GLU A 69 5.53 -1.97 -25.29
C GLU A 69 5.42 -2.96 -26.46
N LYS A 70 5.91 -2.56 -27.64
CA LYS A 70 5.89 -3.41 -28.84
C LYS A 70 6.98 -4.48 -28.85
N THR A 71 8.01 -4.33 -28.02
CA THR A 71 9.16 -5.24 -28.02
C THR A 71 8.84 -6.54 -27.31
N THR A 72 9.25 -7.67 -27.91
CA THR A 72 9.12 -8.96 -27.24
C THR A 72 9.98 -9.00 -25.97
N ILE A 73 9.49 -9.70 -24.96
CA ILE A 73 10.16 -9.76 -23.65
C ILE A 73 11.59 -10.31 -23.74
N LEU A 74 11.83 -11.24 -24.66
CA LEU A 74 13.16 -11.83 -24.87
C LEU A 74 14.13 -10.81 -25.45
N LEU A 75 13.74 -10.10 -26.52
CA LEU A 75 14.61 -9.09 -27.14
C LEU A 75 14.91 -7.95 -26.17
N ARG A 76 13.90 -7.49 -25.42
CA ARG A 76 14.08 -6.51 -24.35
C ARG A 76 15.12 -6.97 -23.33
N TYR A 77 15.02 -8.23 -22.88
CA TYR A 77 15.97 -8.80 -21.93
C TYR A 77 17.40 -8.87 -22.49
N LEU A 78 17.57 -9.39 -23.72
CA LEU A 78 18.88 -9.53 -24.35
C LEU A 78 19.56 -8.17 -24.56
N HIS A 79 18.83 -7.18 -25.06
CA HIS A 79 19.34 -5.81 -25.20
C HIS A 79 19.76 -5.21 -23.85
N GLN A 80 18.95 -5.38 -22.81
CA GLN A 80 19.30 -4.90 -21.47
C GLN A 80 20.57 -5.56 -20.92
N GLN A 81 20.75 -6.87 -21.11
CA GLN A 81 21.96 -7.57 -20.69
C GLN A 81 23.19 -7.08 -21.45
N TRP A 82 23.05 -6.91 -22.76
CA TRP A 82 24.11 -6.38 -23.61
C TRP A 82 24.53 -4.95 -23.19
N ASP A 83 23.57 -4.05 -23.03
CA ASP A 83 23.83 -2.67 -22.63
C ASP A 83 24.51 -2.58 -21.27
N LYS A 84 24.10 -3.42 -20.31
CA LYS A 84 24.77 -3.54 -19.01
C LYS A 84 26.24 -3.95 -19.18
N LYS A 85 26.52 -4.96 -20.01
CA LYS A 85 27.89 -5.42 -20.29
C LYS A 85 28.73 -4.32 -20.93
N VAL A 86 28.20 -3.62 -21.93
CA VAL A 86 28.91 -2.52 -22.61
C VAL A 86 29.21 -1.37 -21.65
N LYS A 87 28.26 -0.97 -20.80
CA LYS A 87 28.47 0.08 -19.79
C LYS A 87 29.56 -0.30 -18.78
N SER A 88 29.56 -1.56 -18.32
CA SER A 88 30.59 -2.09 -17.42
C SER A 88 31.98 -2.07 -18.06
N SER A 89 32.10 -2.51 -19.32
CA SER A 89 33.39 -2.49 -20.04
C SER A 89 33.90 -1.06 -20.26
N LYS A 90 33.03 -0.12 -20.66
CA LYS A 90 33.40 1.29 -20.80
C LYS A 90 33.88 1.91 -19.48
N LYS A 91 33.23 1.57 -18.35
CA LYS A 91 33.66 2.00 -17.01
C LYS A 91 35.03 1.42 -16.64
N ALA A 92 35.28 0.15 -16.94
CA ALA A 92 36.57 -0.49 -16.69
C ALA A 92 37.69 0.18 -17.50
N VAL A 93 37.51 0.34 -18.81
CA VAL A 93 38.48 1.03 -19.69
C VAL A 93 38.78 2.44 -19.17
N ARG A 94 37.73 3.20 -18.85
CA ARG A 94 37.88 4.56 -18.29
C ARG A 94 38.70 4.57 -16.99
N MET A 95 38.47 3.61 -16.09
CA MET A 95 39.24 3.49 -14.85
C MET A 95 40.71 3.13 -15.09
N TYR A 96 41.00 2.25 -16.05
CA TYR A 96 42.38 1.95 -16.43
C TYR A 96 43.08 3.19 -17.00
N SER A 97 42.45 3.92 -17.91
CA SER A 97 43.01 5.18 -18.43
C SER A 97 43.31 6.19 -17.33
N TYR A 98 42.41 6.35 -16.34
CA TYR A 98 42.67 7.22 -15.19
C TYR A 98 43.80 6.72 -14.29
N ARG A 99 43.87 5.42 -14.01
CA ARG A 99 44.93 4.84 -13.17
C ARG A 99 46.30 5.01 -13.81
N ILE A 100 46.39 4.78 -15.13
CA ILE A 100 47.61 4.95 -15.91
C ILE A 100 48.04 6.42 -15.94
N ASN A 101 47.14 7.36 -16.22
CA ASN A 101 47.46 8.80 -16.18
C ASN A 101 47.93 9.26 -14.80
N ARG A 102 47.31 8.78 -13.72
CA ARG A 102 47.73 9.11 -12.36
C ARG A 102 49.12 8.55 -12.02
N ASN A 103 49.50 7.43 -12.63
CA ASN A 103 50.80 6.81 -12.46
C ASN A 103 51.88 7.62 -13.20
N TYR A 104 51.66 7.98 -14.48
CA TYR A 104 52.59 8.82 -15.25
C TYR A 104 52.87 10.16 -14.56
N ASN A 105 51.85 10.84 -14.04
CA ASN A 105 52.02 12.09 -13.30
C ASN A 105 52.71 11.93 -11.92
N LYS A 106 52.81 10.71 -11.38
CA LYS A 106 53.51 10.44 -10.11
C LYS A 106 55.01 10.20 -10.31
N PHE A 107 55.43 9.83 -11.52
CA PHE A 107 56.82 9.49 -11.84
C PHE A 107 57.51 10.52 -12.74
N SER A 108 56.80 11.55 -13.21
CA SER A 108 57.42 12.76 -13.78
C SER A 108 57.71 13.77 -12.66
N ILE A 109 58.98 13.84 -12.26
CA ILE A 109 59.61 14.96 -11.54
C ILE A 109 60.56 15.62 -12.53
#